data_AF-A0A1Q4VL96-F1
#
_entry.id   AF-A0A1Q4VL96-F1
#
_cell.length_a   1.000
_cell.length_b   1.000
_cell.length_c   1.000
_cell.angle_alpha   90.00
_cell.angle_beta   90.00
_cell.angle_gamma   90.00
#
_symmetry.space_group_name_H-M   'P 1'
#
loop_
_entity.id
_entity.type
_entity.pdbx_description
1 polymer ?
#
loop_
_entity_poly.entity_id
_entity_poly.type
_entity_poly.pdbx_seq_one_letter_code
_entity_poly.pdbx_strand_id
1 'polypeptide(L)'
;MHISEMSRLVRGTGHILDVLDVLHRDQVALRIHDGAFSAMDLTARHPRTGELLSTVKFMVQPFAATGELQRDLQREPTYDGLRASETKGSKGGRRPAVPADKTGDVRTAYLEDRSIAALARDHGVSRGAIRTAVADLLPDHTAAKEEAPALELLVTLDMPGKAADFLRTAEPEAAERAALAQGVVVRRGQGYTLRVTAVPAVHCRILALCQPLDGGQGMPAVPAQRKARREYENRVSALVPTEP
;
A
#
# COMPACT_ATOMS: atom_id res chain seq x y z
N MET A 1 15.78 -15.90 29.14
CA MET A 1 16.58 -15.06 28.22
C MET A 1 16.82 -13.71 28.87
N HIS A 2 18.06 -13.21 28.81
CA HIS A 2 18.44 -11.91 29.36
C HIS A 2 19.00 -11.03 28.24
N ILE A 3 18.57 -9.78 28.20
CA ILE A 3 19.11 -8.76 27.29
C ILE A 3 19.38 -7.48 28.07
N SER A 4 20.40 -6.73 27.66
CA SER A 4 20.68 -5.42 28.26
C SER A 4 19.52 -4.45 27.99
N GLU A 5 19.09 -4.34 26.73
CA GLU A 5 18.07 -3.38 26.29
C GLU A 5 17.13 -3.99 25.25
N MET A 6 15.91 -3.46 25.17
CA MET A 6 14.90 -3.88 24.20
C MET A 6 15.35 -3.69 22.74
N SER A 7 16.13 -2.64 22.46
CA SER A 7 16.70 -2.30 21.14
C SER A 7 17.59 -3.42 20.56
N ARG A 8 18.16 -4.28 21.41
CA ARG A 8 18.99 -5.42 20.99
C ARG A 8 18.17 -6.61 20.49
N LEU A 9 16.88 -6.66 20.84
CA LEU A 9 15.97 -7.74 20.51
C LEU A 9 14.98 -7.33 19.40
N VAL A 10 14.56 -6.07 19.36
CA VAL A 10 13.56 -5.59 18.40
C VAL A 10 14.07 -4.48 17.49
N ARG A 11 13.66 -4.49 16.22
CA ARG A 11 13.96 -3.44 15.24
C ARG A 11 12.98 -2.26 15.24
N GLY A 12 11.88 -2.37 15.99
CA GLY A 12 10.87 -1.33 16.10
C GLY A 12 9.75 -1.72 17.05
N THR A 13 8.89 -0.76 17.41
CA THR A 13 7.84 -0.96 18.40
C THR A 13 6.75 -1.96 17.98
N GLY A 14 6.48 -2.09 16.66
CA GLY A 14 5.56 -3.11 16.14
C GLY A 14 6.09 -4.53 16.34
N HIS A 15 7.40 -4.72 16.20
CA HIS A 15 8.07 -6.02 16.37
C HIS A 15 8.11 -6.49 17.84
N ILE A 16 7.78 -5.63 18.80
CA ILE A 16 7.71 -5.99 20.23
C ILE A 16 6.63 -7.04 20.46
N LEU A 17 5.43 -6.83 19.92
CA LEU A 17 4.32 -7.77 20.13
C LEU A 17 4.60 -9.11 19.47
N ASP A 18 5.16 -9.12 18.26
CA ASP A 18 5.54 -10.35 17.55
C ASP A 18 6.55 -11.19 18.35
N VAL A 19 7.58 -10.53 18.91
CA VAL A 19 8.60 -11.21 19.71
C VAL A 19 8.01 -11.71 21.04
N LEU A 20 7.14 -10.94 21.68
CA LEU A 20 6.48 -11.37 22.91
C LEU A 20 5.57 -12.58 22.66
N ASP A 21 4.86 -12.64 21.54
CA ASP A 21 4.03 -13.78 21.15
C ASP A 21 4.87 -15.06 20.94
N VAL A 22 6.06 -14.94 20.34
CA VAL A 22 6.99 -16.07 20.16
C VAL A 22 7.55 -16.54 21.50
N LEU A 23 8.06 -15.62 22.33
CA LEU A 23 8.60 -15.95 23.66
C LEU A 23 7.53 -16.60 24.55
N HIS A 24 6.28 -16.16 24.39
CA HIS A 24 5.15 -16.72 25.08
C HIS A 24 4.86 -18.16 24.66
N ARG A 25 4.78 -18.42 23.34
CA ARG A 25 4.59 -19.75 22.77
C ARG A 25 5.67 -20.74 23.22
N ASP A 26 6.93 -20.29 23.17
CA ASP A 26 8.10 -21.12 23.48
C ASP A 26 8.40 -21.20 24.98
N GLN A 27 7.53 -20.60 25.79
CA GLN A 27 7.61 -20.55 27.24
C GLN A 27 8.90 -19.92 27.82
N VAL A 28 9.53 -19.01 27.08
CA VAL A 28 10.78 -18.36 27.48
C VAL A 28 10.49 -17.10 28.28
N ALA A 29 11.05 -17.00 29.49
CA ALA A 29 11.01 -15.76 30.28
C ALA A 29 12.02 -14.74 29.72
N LEU A 30 11.61 -13.48 29.57
CA LEU A 30 12.46 -12.39 29.11
C LEU A 30 12.76 -11.43 30.27
N ARG A 31 14.05 -11.16 30.48
CA ARG A 31 14.53 -10.14 31.42
C ARG A 31 15.31 -9.07 30.66
N ILE A 32 14.94 -7.83 30.89
CA ILE A 32 15.56 -6.64 30.29
C ILE A 32 16.21 -5.88 31.44
N HIS A 33 17.47 -5.49 31.30
CA HIS A 33 18.19 -4.82 32.38
C HIS A 33 18.02 -3.31 32.38
N ASP A 34 17.82 -2.69 31.21
CA ASP A 34 17.81 -1.24 31.04
C ASP A 34 16.58 -0.73 30.25
N GLY A 35 16.22 0.53 30.52
CA GLY A 35 15.14 1.25 29.82
C GLY A 35 13.73 1.03 30.39
N ALA A 36 12.71 1.47 29.64
CA ALA A 36 11.32 1.56 30.09
C ALA A 36 10.67 0.21 30.50
N PHE A 37 11.29 -0.91 30.11
CA PHE A 37 10.79 -2.26 30.38
C PHE A 37 11.60 -3.02 31.45
N SER A 38 12.64 -2.42 32.03
CA SER A 38 13.56 -3.08 32.97
C SER A 38 12.88 -3.64 34.22
N ALA A 39 11.90 -2.90 34.76
CA ALA A 39 11.14 -3.30 35.93
C ALA A 39 9.95 -4.23 35.63
N MET A 40 9.72 -4.60 34.36
CA MET A 40 8.51 -5.28 33.93
C MET A 40 8.78 -6.75 33.57
N ASP A 41 7.94 -7.65 34.08
CA ASP A 41 7.87 -9.01 33.54
C ASP A 41 6.94 -9.02 32.31
N LEU A 42 7.52 -8.76 31.14
CA LEU A 42 6.81 -8.78 29.86
C LEU A 42 6.37 -10.18 29.42
N THR A 43 6.75 -11.23 30.16
CA THR A 43 6.38 -12.62 29.90
C THR A 43 5.39 -13.17 30.92
N ALA A 44 4.87 -12.31 31.81
CA ALA A 44 3.92 -12.69 32.84
C ALA A 44 2.66 -13.31 32.22
N ARG A 45 2.25 -14.46 32.78
CA ARG A 45 1.17 -15.30 32.24
C ARG A 45 -0.03 -15.34 33.14
N HIS A 46 -1.20 -15.49 32.52
CA HIS A 46 -2.42 -15.76 33.26
C HIS A 46 -2.41 -17.22 33.79
N PRO A 47 -2.60 -17.45 35.11
CA PRO A 47 -2.37 -18.77 35.73
C PRO A 47 -3.24 -19.92 35.18
N ARG A 48 -4.42 -19.61 34.64
CA ARG A 48 -5.37 -20.62 34.13
C ARG A 48 -5.35 -20.81 32.62
N THR A 49 -5.07 -19.76 31.86
CA THR A 49 -5.15 -19.79 30.39
C THR A 49 -3.78 -19.91 29.75
N GLY A 50 -2.71 -19.67 30.51
CA GLY A 50 -1.35 -19.69 30.01
C GLY A 50 -1.01 -18.49 29.12
N GLU A 51 -1.99 -17.66 28.74
CA GLU A 51 -1.88 -16.48 27.86
C GLU A 51 -1.12 -15.31 28.48
N LEU A 52 -0.62 -14.41 27.64
CA LEU A 52 0.05 -13.17 28.03
C LEU A 52 -0.93 -12.31 28.85
N LEU A 53 -0.50 -11.85 30.03
CA LEU A 53 -1.36 -11.04 30.90
C LEU A 53 -1.89 -9.82 30.14
N SER A 54 -3.20 -9.60 30.22
CA SER A 54 -3.87 -8.45 29.58
C SER A 54 -3.26 -7.12 30.00
N THR A 55 -2.75 -7.03 31.22
CA THR A 55 -1.98 -5.89 31.74
C THR A 55 -0.70 -5.64 30.95
N VAL A 56 0.06 -6.69 30.59
CA VAL A 56 1.28 -6.56 29.79
C VAL A 56 0.94 -6.07 28.39
N LYS A 57 -0.08 -6.67 27.76
CA LYS A 57 -0.57 -6.23 26.44
C LYS A 57 -1.03 -4.77 26.46
N PHE A 58 -1.79 -4.38 27.48
CA PHE A 58 -2.26 -3.01 27.70
C PHE A 58 -1.10 -2.03 27.89
N MET A 59 -0.05 -2.40 28.62
CA MET A 59 1.12 -1.55 28.83
C MET A 59 1.98 -1.38 27.58
N VAL A 60 2.09 -2.41 26.73
CA VAL A 60 2.94 -2.38 25.52
C VAL A 60 2.24 -1.70 24.33
N GLN A 61 0.91 -1.81 24.24
CA GLN A 61 0.11 -1.28 23.13
C GLN A 61 0.31 0.23 22.84
N PRO A 62 0.35 1.12 23.85
CA PRO A 62 0.64 2.54 23.62
C PRO A 62 1.99 2.78 22.95
N PHE A 63 3.04 2.03 23.31
CA PHE A 63 4.35 2.16 22.68
C PHE A 63 4.36 1.67 21.23
N ALA A 64 3.65 0.58 20.95
CA ALA A 64 3.42 0.12 19.58
C ALA A 64 2.72 1.21 18.75
N ALA A 65 1.60 1.75 19.25
CA ALA A 65 0.82 2.79 18.61
C ALA A 65 1.60 4.11 18.42
N THR A 66 2.33 4.58 19.43
CA THR A 66 3.17 5.78 19.35
C THR A 66 4.29 5.61 18.33
N GLY A 67 4.93 4.44 18.27
CA GLY A 67 5.98 4.21 17.28
C GLY A 67 5.43 4.04 15.85
N GLU A 68 4.19 3.59 15.67
CA GLU A 68 3.50 3.66 14.37
C GLU A 68 3.19 5.10 13.97
N LEU A 69 2.62 5.89 14.89
CA LEU A 69 2.36 7.30 14.72
C LEU A 69 3.63 8.08 14.34
N GLN A 70 4.74 7.84 15.05
CA GLN A 70 6.01 8.50 14.76
C GLN A 70 6.56 8.11 13.38
N ARG A 71 6.44 6.85 12.98
CA ARG A 71 6.85 6.41 11.63
C ARG A 71 6.01 7.06 10.54
N ASP A 72 4.70 7.16 10.75
CA ASP A 72 3.81 7.82 9.80
C ASP A 72 4.13 9.32 9.70
N LEU A 73 4.36 10.00 10.83
CA LEU A 73 4.77 11.41 10.85
C LEU A 73 6.12 11.65 10.17
N GLN A 74 7.08 10.73 10.31
CA GLN A 74 8.38 10.83 9.62
C GLN A 74 8.27 10.61 8.10
N ARG A 75 7.34 9.74 7.67
CA ARG A 75 7.12 9.45 6.24
C ARG A 75 6.36 10.56 5.52
N GLU A 76 5.49 11.25 6.23
CA GLU A 76 4.64 12.31 5.68
C GLU A 76 5.37 13.35 4.84
N PRO A 77 6.42 14.04 5.34
CA PRO A 77 7.15 15.03 4.55
C PRO A 77 7.85 14.41 3.34
N THR A 78 8.20 13.12 3.39
CA THR A 78 8.81 12.42 2.26
C THR A 78 7.78 12.21 1.15
N TYR A 79 6.56 11.79 1.50
CA TYR A 79 5.49 11.62 0.52
C TYR A 79 5.03 12.94 -0.08
N ASP A 80 4.94 14.00 0.72
CA ASP A 80 4.63 15.33 0.22
C ASP A 80 5.71 15.83 -0.74
N GLY A 81 6.99 15.57 -0.43
CA GLY A 81 8.11 15.84 -1.33
C GLY A 81 8.06 15.04 -2.64
N LEU A 82 7.68 13.76 -2.57
CA LEU A 82 7.51 12.92 -3.76
C LEU A 82 6.38 13.44 -4.66
N ARG A 83 5.23 13.77 -4.08
CA ARG A 83 4.10 14.39 -4.81
C ARG A 83 4.50 15.72 -5.46
N ALA A 84 5.20 16.56 -4.72
CA ALA A 84 5.72 17.83 -5.24
C ALA A 84 6.79 17.64 -6.34
N SER A 85 7.43 16.47 -6.40
CA SER A 85 8.36 16.08 -7.47
C SER A 85 7.61 15.55 -8.69
N GLU A 86 6.57 14.74 -8.48
CA GLU A 86 5.70 14.21 -9.52
C GLU A 86 4.96 15.33 -10.27
N THR A 87 4.46 16.35 -9.56
CA THR A 87 3.85 17.53 -10.19
C THR A 87 4.83 18.34 -11.03
N LYS A 88 6.13 18.24 -10.76
CA LYS A 88 7.22 18.81 -11.57
C LYS A 88 7.63 17.89 -12.74
N GLY A 89 6.95 16.76 -12.93
CA GLY A 89 7.21 15.78 -13.99
C GLY A 89 8.32 14.77 -13.64
N SER A 90 8.79 14.75 -12.40
CA SER A 90 9.79 13.76 -11.96
C SER A 90 9.14 12.38 -11.85
N LYS A 91 9.69 11.38 -12.54
CA LYS A 91 9.25 9.98 -12.42
C LYS A 91 10.20 9.21 -11.51
N GLY A 92 9.64 8.59 -10.47
CA GLY A 92 10.36 7.66 -9.60
C GLY A 92 10.62 6.30 -10.28
N GLY A 93 11.41 5.45 -9.63
CA GLY A 93 11.67 4.08 -10.06
C GLY A 93 12.94 3.89 -10.88
N ARG A 94 13.07 2.69 -11.46
CA ARG A 94 14.26 2.32 -12.26
C ARG A 94 14.17 3.00 -13.63
N ARG A 95 15.28 3.60 -14.07
CA ARG A 95 15.38 4.18 -15.41
C ARG A 95 15.09 3.13 -16.50
N PRO A 96 14.39 3.49 -17.59
CA PRO A 96 14.17 2.59 -18.72
C PRO A 96 15.48 2.02 -19.25
N ALA A 97 15.46 0.74 -19.65
CA ALA A 97 16.64 0.04 -20.17
C ALA A 97 17.06 0.56 -21.56
N VAL A 98 16.10 1.04 -22.35
CA VAL A 98 16.35 1.84 -23.55
C VAL A 98 16.21 3.31 -23.16
N PRO A 99 17.30 4.09 -23.17
CA PRO A 99 17.24 5.50 -22.78
C PRO A 99 16.52 6.33 -23.85
N ALA A 100 15.91 7.44 -23.43
CA ALA A 100 14.97 8.21 -24.25
C ALA A 100 15.56 8.76 -25.56
N ASP A 101 16.86 9.06 -25.55
CA ASP A 101 17.67 9.46 -26.70
C ASP A 101 17.73 8.36 -27.78
N LYS A 102 17.72 7.09 -27.38
CA LYS A 102 17.82 5.93 -28.29
C LYS A 102 16.47 5.33 -28.66
N THR A 103 15.39 5.71 -27.96
CA THR A 103 14.05 5.19 -28.25
C THR A 103 13.57 5.58 -29.65
N GLY A 104 13.93 6.78 -30.12
CA GLY A 104 13.62 7.22 -31.48
C GLY A 104 14.24 6.31 -32.54
N ASP A 105 15.55 6.07 -32.43
CA ASP A 105 16.29 5.20 -33.35
C ASP A 105 15.74 3.77 -33.37
N VAL A 106 15.44 3.21 -32.20
CA VAL A 106 14.85 1.87 -32.07
C VAL A 106 13.47 1.81 -32.74
N ARG A 107 12.64 2.85 -32.57
CA ARG A 107 11.30 2.93 -33.18
C ARG A 107 11.39 3.06 -34.71
N THR A 108 12.24 3.96 -35.21
CA THR A 108 12.46 4.14 -36.65
C THR A 108 12.96 2.85 -37.29
N ALA A 109 13.98 2.22 -36.71
CA ALA A 109 14.52 0.97 -37.24
C ALA A 109 13.51 -0.18 -37.19
N TYR A 110 12.64 -0.24 -36.18
CA TYR A 110 11.54 -1.21 -36.14
C TYR A 110 10.51 -0.99 -37.26
N LEU A 111 10.18 0.27 -37.58
CA LEU A 111 9.31 0.61 -38.72
C LEU A 111 9.95 0.29 -40.09
N GLU A 112 11.28 0.24 -40.15
CA GLU A 112 12.06 -0.23 -41.31
C GLU A 112 12.24 -1.78 -41.33
N ASP A 113 11.32 -2.51 -40.71
CA ASP A 113 11.26 -3.98 -40.65
C ASP A 113 12.48 -4.67 -39.97
N ARG A 114 13.25 -3.94 -39.15
CA ARG A 114 14.33 -4.58 -38.36
C ARG A 114 13.74 -5.43 -37.24
N SER A 115 14.21 -6.67 -37.15
CA SER A 115 13.75 -7.59 -36.11
C SER A 115 14.14 -7.12 -34.69
N ILE A 116 13.25 -7.37 -33.72
CA ILE A 116 13.47 -7.13 -32.28
C ILE A 116 14.78 -7.78 -31.79
N ALA A 117 15.15 -8.95 -32.34
CA ALA A 117 16.37 -9.64 -31.97
C ALA A 117 17.64 -8.94 -32.47
N ALA A 118 17.60 -8.32 -33.65
CA ALA A 118 18.71 -7.52 -34.18
C ALA A 118 18.87 -6.24 -33.35
N LEU A 119 17.77 -5.51 -33.10
CA LEU A 119 17.77 -4.30 -32.27
C LEU A 119 18.29 -4.56 -30.85
N ALA A 120 17.91 -5.68 -30.23
CA ALA A 120 18.40 -6.04 -28.91
C ALA A 120 19.93 -6.22 -28.87
N ARG A 121 20.52 -6.80 -29.93
CA ARG A 121 21.97 -7.00 -30.04
C ARG A 121 22.69 -5.68 -30.31
N ASP A 122 22.18 -4.88 -31.24
CA ASP A 122 22.78 -3.61 -31.66
C ASP A 122 22.81 -2.60 -30.49
N HIS A 123 21.76 -2.60 -29.66
CA HIS A 123 21.67 -1.71 -28.49
C HIS A 123 22.16 -2.34 -27.17
N GLY A 124 22.61 -3.59 -27.17
CA GLY A 124 23.12 -4.28 -25.98
C GLY A 124 22.07 -4.45 -24.86
N VAL A 125 20.80 -4.56 -25.21
CA VAL A 125 19.67 -4.68 -24.27
C VAL A 125 18.90 -5.99 -24.48
N SER A 126 18.04 -6.34 -23.53
CA SER A 126 17.21 -7.54 -23.68
C SER A 126 16.12 -7.33 -24.76
N ARG A 127 15.66 -8.42 -25.37
CA ARG A 127 14.49 -8.38 -26.28
C ARG A 127 13.24 -7.83 -25.60
N GLY A 128 13.09 -8.07 -24.28
CA GLY A 128 12.02 -7.51 -23.48
C GLY A 128 12.10 -5.98 -23.40
N ALA A 129 13.29 -5.42 -23.22
CA ALA A 129 13.48 -3.97 -23.21
C ALA A 129 13.13 -3.32 -24.56
N ILE A 130 13.51 -3.95 -25.68
CA ILE A 130 13.10 -3.48 -27.01
C ILE A 130 11.58 -3.58 -27.18
N ARG A 131 10.95 -4.71 -26.82
CA ARG A 131 9.48 -4.84 -26.85
C ARG A 131 8.77 -3.80 -26.02
N THR A 132 9.31 -3.42 -24.86
CA THR A 132 8.77 -2.32 -24.05
C THR A 132 8.92 -0.96 -24.76
N ALA A 133 10.03 -0.72 -25.46
CA ALA A 133 10.27 0.54 -26.17
C ALA A 133 9.38 0.71 -27.42
N VAL A 134 9.04 -0.39 -28.09
CA VAL A 134 8.16 -0.43 -29.28
C VAL A 134 6.76 -0.97 -28.99
N ALA A 135 6.34 -1.01 -27.71
CA ALA A 135 5.07 -1.59 -27.29
C ALA A 135 3.87 -1.05 -28.11
N ASP A 136 3.86 0.25 -28.36
CA ASP A 136 2.81 0.95 -29.12
C ASP A 136 2.77 0.57 -30.62
N LEU A 137 3.83 -0.05 -31.14
CA LEU A 137 4.01 -0.39 -32.56
C LEU A 137 3.90 -1.90 -32.83
N LEU A 138 3.80 -2.72 -31.78
CA LEU A 138 3.66 -4.16 -31.95
C LEU A 138 2.25 -4.47 -32.47
N PRO A 139 2.11 -5.21 -33.59
CA PRO A 139 0.80 -5.69 -33.99
C PRO A 139 0.33 -6.69 -32.93
N ASP A 140 -0.71 -6.30 -32.19
CA ASP A 140 -1.43 -7.20 -31.30
C ASP A 140 -1.98 -8.35 -32.14
N HIS A 141 -1.29 -9.49 -32.10
CA HIS A 141 -1.82 -10.80 -32.46
C HIS A 141 -3.25 -10.89 -31.90
N THR A 142 -4.20 -10.83 -32.81
CA THR A 142 -5.62 -10.62 -32.62
C THR A 142 -6.22 -11.65 -31.66
N ALA A 143 -6.46 -11.24 -30.42
CA ALA A 143 -7.69 -11.58 -29.72
C ALA A 143 -8.47 -10.27 -29.61
N ALA A 144 -9.47 -10.14 -30.48
CA ALA A 144 -10.42 -9.03 -30.59
C ALA A 144 -10.42 -8.08 -29.37
N LYS A 145 -9.65 -7.00 -29.47
CA LYS A 145 -10.03 -5.75 -28.81
C LYS A 145 -11.07 -5.13 -29.74
N GLU A 146 -12.26 -5.71 -29.67
CA GLU A 146 -13.47 -5.05 -30.14
C GLU A 146 -13.47 -3.68 -29.46
N GLU A 147 -13.44 -2.62 -30.25
CA GLU A 147 -13.89 -1.30 -29.83
C GLU A 147 -15.38 -1.43 -29.49
N ALA A 148 -15.64 -2.05 -28.34
CA ALA A 148 -16.91 -1.94 -27.68
C ALA A 148 -17.01 -0.49 -27.16
N PRO A 149 -18.18 0.16 -27.29
CA PRO A 149 -18.38 1.53 -26.81
C PRO A 149 -17.98 1.58 -25.33
N ALA A 150 -17.59 2.74 -24.83
CA ALA A 150 -17.23 2.99 -23.43
C ALA A 150 -18.26 2.36 -22.47
N LEU A 151 -18.06 1.08 -22.17
CA LEU A 151 -18.92 0.27 -21.33
C LEU A 151 -18.28 0.31 -19.97
N GLU A 152 -19.11 0.68 -19.03
CA GLU A 152 -18.97 0.63 -17.60
C GLU A 152 -18.52 -0.75 -17.10
N LEU A 153 -17.29 -1.17 -17.45
CA LEU A 153 -16.71 -2.41 -17.00
C LEU A 153 -16.53 -2.30 -15.49
N LEU A 154 -17.26 -3.14 -14.77
CA LEU A 154 -17.15 -3.26 -13.33
C LEU A 154 -15.71 -3.65 -12.97
N VAL A 155 -15.07 -2.81 -12.18
CA VAL A 155 -13.72 -3.06 -11.66
C VAL A 155 -13.84 -3.48 -10.20
N THR A 156 -12.98 -4.40 -9.79
CA THR A 156 -12.91 -4.83 -8.39
C THR A 156 -11.67 -4.24 -7.73
N LEU A 157 -11.87 -3.37 -6.74
CA LEU A 157 -10.80 -2.78 -5.94
C LEU A 157 -10.92 -3.19 -4.47
N ASP A 158 -9.78 -3.52 -3.86
CA ASP A 158 -9.71 -3.71 -2.42
C ASP A 158 -9.64 -2.32 -1.74
N MET A 159 -10.57 -2.04 -0.83
CA MET A 159 -10.60 -0.84 0.01
C MET A 159 -10.10 -1.18 1.42
N PRO A 160 -9.18 -0.39 2.02
CA PRO A 160 -8.77 -0.60 3.41
C PRO A 160 -9.93 -0.40 4.39
N GLY A 161 -10.00 -1.24 5.42
CA GLY A 161 -11.13 -1.27 6.37
C GLY A 161 -11.39 0.06 7.06
N LYS A 162 -10.35 0.84 7.39
CA LYS A 162 -10.51 2.18 8.00
C LYS A 162 -11.25 3.17 7.09
N ALA A 163 -11.07 3.09 5.77
CA ALA A 163 -11.82 3.91 4.82
C ALA A 163 -13.27 3.42 4.71
N ALA A 164 -13.47 2.09 4.68
CA ALA A 164 -14.80 1.50 4.68
C ALA A 164 -15.59 1.84 5.96
N ASP A 165 -14.96 1.80 7.13
CA ASP A 165 -15.57 2.16 8.42
C ASP A 165 -16.04 3.62 8.42
N PHE A 166 -15.22 4.54 7.89
CA PHE A 166 -15.60 5.95 7.74
C PHE A 166 -16.81 6.12 6.81
N LEU A 167 -16.79 5.46 5.65
CA LEU A 167 -17.88 5.56 4.67
C LEU A 167 -19.22 5.02 5.17
N ARG A 168 -19.22 4.06 6.12
CA ARG A 168 -20.46 3.61 6.76
C ARG A 168 -21.13 4.71 7.59
N THR A 169 -20.35 5.67 8.07
CA THR A 169 -20.86 6.81 8.86
C THR A 169 -21.10 8.07 8.03
N ALA A 170 -20.57 8.13 6.80
CA ALA A 170 -20.56 9.33 5.96
C ALA A 170 -21.75 9.46 4.98
N GLU A 171 -22.84 8.70 5.21
CA GLU A 171 -24.09 8.72 4.42
C GLU A 171 -23.90 8.83 2.88
N PRO A 172 -23.30 7.82 2.22
CA PRO A 172 -23.04 7.86 0.78
C PRO A 172 -24.33 7.95 -0.06
N GLU A 173 -24.22 8.38 -1.32
CA GLU A 173 -25.32 8.30 -2.28
C GLU A 173 -25.72 6.83 -2.58
N ALA A 174 -26.87 6.64 -3.25
CA ALA A 174 -27.48 5.31 -3.40
C ALA A 174 -26.58 4.29 -4.11
N ALA A 175 -25.84 4.72 -5.14
CA ALA A 175 -24.97 3.85 -5.93
C ALA A 175 -23.72 3.41 -5.16
N GLU A 176 -23.09 4.33 -4.44
CA GLU A 176 -21.93 4.12 -3.58
C GLU A 176 -22.31 3.24 -2.39
N ARG A 177 -23.47 3.49 -1.77
CA ARG A 177 -24.00 2.66 -0.70
C ARG A 177 -24.25 1.23 -1.17
N ALA A 178 -24.85 1.06 -2.36
CA ALA A 178 -25.09 -0.26 -2.93
C ALA A 178 -23.77 -1.01 -3.20
N ALA A 179 -22.77 -0.34 -3.78
CA ALA A 179 -21.45 -0.91 -4.03
C ALA A 179 -20.73 -1.32 -2.73
N LEU A 180 -20.80 -0.49 -1.69
CA LEU A 180 -20.21 -0.80 -0.38
C LEU A 180 -20.95 -1.94 0.34
N ALA A 181 -22.28 -2.00 0.22
CA ALA A 181 -23.10 -3.05 0.83
C ALA A 181 -22.89 -4.42 0.15
N GLN A 182 -22.66 -4.43 -1.16
CA GLN A 182 -22.29 -5.64 -1.91
C GLN A 182 -20.83 -6.05 -1.73
N GLY A 183 -20.01 -5.21 -1.09
CA GLY A 183 -18.59 -5.44 -0.90
C GLY A 183 -18.29 -6.66 -0.01
N VAL A 184 -17.28 -7.44 -0.39
CA VAL A 184 -16.87 -8.64 0.34
C VAL A 184 -15.75 -8.30 1.34
N VAL A 185 -15.98 -8.57 2.63
CA VAL A 185 -14.97 -8.37 3.67
C VAL A 185 -13.95 -9.50 3.66
N VAL A 186 -12.67 -9.14 3.45
CA VAL A 186 -11.53 -10.06 3.53
C VAL A 186 -10.70 -9.70 4.77
N ARG A 187 -10.53 -10.65 5.70
CA ARG A 187 -9.74 -10.45 6.93
C ARG A 187 -8.25 -10.66 6.65
N ARG A 188 -7.41 -9.71 7.06
CA ARG A 188 -5.94 -9.81 6.98
C ARG A 188 -5.32 -9.26 8.27
N GLY A 189 -4.78 -10.15 9.11
CA GLY A 189 -4.19 -9.77 10.40
C GLY A 189 -5.19 -9.09 11.33
N GLN A 190 -4.77 -8.01 12.02
CA GLN A 190 -5.64 -7.21 12.90
C GLN A 190 -6.63 -6.29 12.15
N GLY A 191 -6.63 -6.30 10.81
CA GLY A 191 -7.48 -5.46 9.97
C GLY A 191 -8.33 -6.25 8.98
N TYR A 192 -9.08 -5.51 8.15
CA TYR A 192 -9.81 -6.09 7.02
C TYR A 192 -9.70 -5.17 5.80
N THR A 193 -9.90 -5.75 4.63
CA THR A 193 -10.10 -5.03 3.36
C THR A 193 -11.49 -5.34 2.85
N LEU A 194 -12.22 -4.33 2.39
CA LEU A 194 -13.51 -4.48 1.73
C LEU A 194 -13.27 -4.53 0.22
N ARG A 195 -13.54 -5.66 -0.41
CA ARG A 195 -13.47 -5.81 -1.86
C ARG A 195 -14.74 -5.25 -2.47
N VAL A 196 -14.62 -4.12 -3.18
CA VAL A 196 -15.74 -3.41 -3.78
C VAL A 196 -15.67 -3.60 -5.29
N THR A 197 -16.76 -4.06 -5.90
CA THR A 197 -16.90 -4.19 -7.35
C THR A 197 -17.86 -3.12 -7.84
N ALA A 198 -17.36 -2.14 -8.57
CA ALA A 198 -18.16 -1.04 -9.07
C ALA A 198 -17.57 -0.45 -10.36
N VAL A 199 -18.34 0.38 -11.03
CA VAL A 199 -17.84 1.14 -12.19
C VAL A 199 -16.76 2.13 -11.73
N PRO A 200 -15.75 2.44 -12.54
CA PRO A 200 -14.65 3.35 -12.15
C PRO A 200 -15.15 4.71 -11.62
N ALA A 201 -16.23 5.26 -12.17
CA ALA A 201 -16.83 6.51 -11.70
C ALA A 201 -17.30 6.43 -10.23
N VAL A 202 -17.89 5.29 -9.82
CA VAL A 202 -18.30 5.06 -8.43
C VAL A 202 -17.08 4.92 -7.52
N HIS A 203 -16.01 4.26 -7.98
CA HIS A 203 -14.76 4.22 -7.22
C HIS A 203 -14.15 5.61 -6.98
N CYS A 204 -14.18 6.50 -7.98
CA CYS A 204 -13.76 7.89 -7.86
C CYS A 204 -14.62 8.70 -6.88
N ARG A 205 -15.96 8.54 -6.93
CA ARG A 205 -16.87 9.22 -5.98
C ARG A 205 -16.67 8.74 -4.55
N ILE A 206 -16.54 7.43 -4.36
CA ILE A 206 -16.20 6.82 -3.06
C ILE A 206 -14.87 7.39 -2.53
N LEU A 207 -13.86 7.57 -3.38
CA LEU A 207 -12.58 8.18 -2.99
C LEU A 207 -12.76 9.66 -2.59
N ALA A 208 -13.58 10.41 -3.31
CA ALA A 208 -13.89 11.81 -2.99
C ALA A 208 -14.59 11.93 -1.62
N LEU A 209 -15.53 11.05 -1.31
CA LEU A 209 -16.17 10.99 0.01
C LEU A 209 -15.16 10.75 1.14
N CYS A 210 -14.06 10.06 0.87
CA CYS A 210 -13.00 9.83 1.86
C CYS A 210 -12.12 11.05 2.12
N GLN A 211 -12.22 12.15 1.36
CA GLN A 211 -11.38 13.35 1.51
C GLN A 211 -11.24 13.90 2.95
N PRO A 212 -12.29 13.90 3.81
CA PRO A 212 -12.15 14.34 5.19
C PRO A 212 -11.15 13.53 6.03
N LEU A 213 -10.78 12.31 5.59
CA LEU A 213 -9.77 11.49 6.27
C LEU A 213 -8.36 12.09 6.19
N ASP A 214 -8.08 12.99 5.25
CA ASP A 214 -6.80 13.70 5.16
C ASP A 214 -6.58 14.69 6.32
N GLY A 215 -7.65 15.06 7.03
CA GLY A 215 -7.66 16.18 7.96
C GLY A 215 -8.14 17.48 7.32
N GLY A 216 -8.82 18.30 8.12
CA GLY A 216 -9.39 19.58 7.71
C GLY A 216 -9.79 20.43 8.92
N GLN A 217 -10.36 21.62 8.68
CA GLN A 217 -10.74 22.57 9.73
C GLN A 217 -11.67 21.90 10.77
N GLY A 218 -11.12 21.61 11.96
CA GLY A 218 -11.87 21.12 13.11
C GLY A 218 -11.82 19.61 13.40
N MET A 219 -11.16 18.79 12.56
CA MET A 219 -11.01 17.34 12.81
C MET A 219 -9.53 16.92 12.81
N PRO A 220 -9.02 16.33 13.90
CA PRO A 220 -7.63 15.88 13.97
C PRO A 220 -7.40 14.72 13.00
N ALA A 221 -6.44 14.89 12.10
CA ALA A 221 -6.10 13.90 11.10
C ALA A 221 -5.45 12.66 11.74
N VAL A 222 -6.14 11.52 11.74
CA VAL A 222 -5.60 10.26 12.27
C VAL A 222 -4.70 9.63 11.21
N PRO A 223 -3.40 9.37 11.47
CA PRO A 223 -2.47 8.89 10.44
C PRO A 223 -2.88 7.56 9.78
N ALA A 224 -3.45 6.64 10.56
CA ALA A 224 -3.98 5.38 10.04
C ALA A 224 -5.12 5.60 9.02
N GLN A 225 -5.95 6.64 9.20
CA GLN A 225 -7.02 6.99 8.26
C GLN A 225 -6.47 7.65 7.00
N ARG A 226 -5.50 8.56 7.13
CA ARG A 226 -4.79 9.15 5.98
C ARG A 226 -4.14 8.07 5.11
N LYS A 227 -3.45 7.13 5.74
CA LYS A 227 -2.82 5.99 5.06
C LYS A 227 -3.85 5.11 4.34
N ALA A 228 -4.97 4.82 4.98
CA ALA A 228 -6.05 4.03 4.38
C ALA A 228 -6.65 4.70 3.13
N ARG A 229 -6.87 6.02 3.18
CA ARG A 229 -7.32 6.78 2.00
C ARG A 229 -6.29 6.74 0.88
N ARG A 230 -5.00 6.97 1.17
CA ARG A 230 -3.92 6.93 0.17
C ARG A 230 -3.79 5.58 -0.52
N GLU A 231 -3.90 4.49 0.23
CA GLU A 231 -3.82 3.15 -0.35
C GLU A 231 -4.99 2.89 -1.30
N TYR A 232 -6.17 3.43 -1.01
CA TYR A 232 -7.31 3.37 -1.92
C TYR A 232 -7.14 4.33 -3.11
N GLU A 233 -6.67 5.56 -2.89
CA GLU A 233 -6.33 6.54 -3.93
C GLU A 233 -5.39 5.94 -4.98
N ASN A 234 -4.27 5.34 -4.55
CA ASN A 234 -3.31 4.69 -5.44
C ASN A 234 -3.95 3.59 -6.30
N ARG A 235 -4.91 2.84 -5.75
CA ARG A 235 -5.63 1.78 -6.46
C ARG A 235 -6.61 2.34 -7.49
N VAL A 236 -7.31 3.42 -7.16
CA VAL A 236 -8.23 4.11 -8.07
C VAL A 236 -7.46 4.82 -9.18
N SER A 237 -6.36 5.51 -8.86
CA SER A 237 -5.51 6.19 -9.85
C SER A 237 -4.87 5.22 -10.84
N ALA A 238 -4.60 3.97 -10.45
CA ALA A 238 -4.13 2.93 -11.37
C ALA A 238 -5.18 2.48 -12.41
N LEU A 239 -6.45 2.83 -12.23
CA LEU A 239 -7.53 2.52 -13.19
C LEU A 239 -7.67 3.57 -14.30
N VAL A 240 -7.23 4.80 -14.05
CA VAL A 240 -7.30 5.87 -15.03
C VAL A 240 -6.03 5.78 -15.89
N PRO A 241 -6.12 5.40 -17.18
CA PRO A 241 -4.96 5.49 -18.05
C PRO A 241 -4.52 6.95 -18.05
N THR A 242 -3.29 7.20 -17.61
CA THR A 242 -2.67 8.51 -17.74
C THR A 242 -2.45 8.70 -19.23
N GLU A 243 -3.34 9.45 -19.89
CA GLU A 243 -3.10 9.85 -21.28
C GLU A 243 -1.77 10.62 -21.33
N PRO A 244 -0.90 10.31 -22.31
CA PRO A 244 0.43 10.90 -22.44
C PRO A 244 0.44 12.38 -22.78
#